data_AF-A0A1E3Y1R0-F1
#
_entry.id   AF-A0A1E3Y1R0-F1
#
_cell.length_a   1.000
_cell.length_b   1.000
_cell.length_c   1.000
_cell.angle_alpha   90.00
_cell.angle_beta   90.00
_cell.angle_gamma   90.00
#
_symmetry.space_group_name_H-M   'P 1'
#
loop_
_entity.id
_entity.type
_entity.pdbx_description
1 polymer ?
#
loop_
_entity_poly.entity_id
_entity_poly.type
_entity_poly.pdbx_seq_one_letter_code
_entity_poly.pdbx_strand_id
1 'polypeptide(L)'
;MVVQFTLDADNKSQMHYNGANLGDALSDNSHEEDKYRFHDAFHLAFLAHLHWSPVMRRLMKKKRKSVPAMDVNEDGARAAIVEEAVIAIIFTHAESAGFFPTSESIPLNLVSLVQKMTSKFEVSKCSSAAWRNAIFDGCRVFKALEANFGGTVEINLQTNTVVVG
;
A
#
# COMPACT_ATOMS: atom_id res chain seq x y z
N MET A 1 -5.00 9.49 -10.39
CA MET A 1 -4.31 8.30 -10.93
C MET A 1 -5.24 7.12 -10.74
N VAL A 2 -5.39 6.24 -11.71
CA VAL A 2 -6.38 5.14 -11.66
C VAL A 2 -5.66 3.83 -11.90
N VAL A 3 -5.80 2.86 -11.00
CA VAL A 3 -5.21 1.51 -11.09
C VAL A 3 -6.34 0.49 -11.06
N GLN A 4 -6.39 -0.38 -12.06
CA GLN A 4 -7.38 -1.45 -12.12
C GLN A 4 -6.79 -2.75 -11.56
N PHE A 5 -7.58 -3.46 -10.75
CA PHE A 5 -7.27 -4.78 -10.24
C PHE A 5 -8.16 -5.81 -10.93
N THR A 6 -7.55 -6.86 -11.47
CA THR A 6 -8.25 -8.00 -12.05
C THR A 6 -7.70 -9.30 -11.48
N LEU A 7 -8.51 -10.36 -11.46
CA LEU A 7 -8.03 -11.71 -11.17
C LEU A 7 -7.73 -12.46 -12.48
N ASP A 8 -6.59 -13.13 -12.53
CA ASP A 8 -6.23 -14.02 -13.64
C ASP A 8 -6.87 -15.42 -13.49
N ALA A 9 -6.58 -16.32 -14.41
CA ALA A 9 -7.11 -17.68 -14.41
C ALA A 9 -6.68 -18.51 -13.18
N ASP A 10 -5.55 -18.17 -12.56
CA ASP A 10 -5.03 -18.79 -11.34
C ASP A 10 -5.48 -18.03 -10.08
N ASN A 11 -6.46 -17.14 -10.22
CA ASN A 11 -7.01 -16.30 -9.15
C ASN A 11 -5.96 -15.33 -8.57
N LYS A 12 -4.88 -15.00 -9.30
CA LYS A 12 -3.89 -14.01 -8.87
C LYS A 12 -4.36 -12.60 -9.21
N SER A 13 -4.09 -11.67 -8.31
CA SER A 13 -4.39 -10.26 -8.49
C SER A 13 -3.35 -9.60 -9.39
N GLN A 14 -3.78 -9.00 -10.50
CA GLN A 14 -2.95 -8.22 -11.41
C GLN A 14 -3.41 -6.77 -11.41
N MET A 15 -2.48 -5.86 -11.13
CA MET A 15 -2.71 -4.42 -11.34
C MET A 15 -2.49 -4.02 -12.80
N HIS A 16 -3.28 -3.05 -13.27
CA HIS A 16 -3.14 -2.42 -14.58
C HIS A 16 -3.12 -0.89 -14.41
N TYR A 17 -2.21 -0.24 -15.11
CA TYR A 17 -2.07 1.21 -15.13
C TYR A 17 -1.73 1.69 -16.55
N ASN A 18 -2.49 2.68 -17.04
CA ASN A 18 -2.36 3.21 -18.41
C ASN A 18 -2.42 2.13 -19.51
N GLY A 19 -3.31 1.15 -19.35
CA GLY A 19 -3.52 0.07 -20.33
C GLY A 19 -2.45 -1.01 -20.37
N ALA A 20 -1.54 -1.05 -19.38
CA ALA A 20 -0.51 -2.07 -19.26
C ALA A 20 -0.47 -2.66 -17.84
N ASN A 21 0.02 -3.89 -17.72
CA ASN A 21 0.28 -4.53 -16.44
C ASN A 21 1.26 -3.67 -15.61
N LEU A 22 0.94 -3.52 -14.33
CA LEU A 22 1.76 -2.84 -13.35
C LEU A 22 2.28 -3.85 -12.32
N GLY A 23 3.52 -4.29 -12.48
CA GLY A 23 4.06 -5.38 -11.67
C GLY A 23 3.56 -6.76 -12.10
N ASP A 24 3.93 -7.76 -11.33
CA ASP A 24 3.57 -9.16 -11.56
C ASP A 24 2.22 -9.50 -10.91
N ALA A 25 1.54 -10.53 -11.40
CA ALA A 25 0.32 -11.03 -10.77
C ALA A 25 0.64 -11.73 -9.43
N LEU A 26 -0.10 -11.40 -8.38
CA LEU A 26 0.17 -11.81 -7.01
C LEU A 26 -0.84 -12.85 -6.52
N SER A 27 -0.35 -13.91 -5.89
CA SER A 27 -1.16 -14.80 -5.05
C SER A 27 -1.05 -14.36 -3.58
N ASP A 28 -1.72 -15.09 -2.70
CA ASP A 28 -1.63 -14.85 -1.25
C ASP A 28 -0.24 -15.23 -0.69
N ASN A 29 0.53 -16.05 -1.42
CA ASN A 29 1.84 -16.58 -0.99
C ASN A 29 1.80 -17.22 0.42
N SER A 30 0.66 -17.80 0.78
CA SER A 30 0.40 -18.43 2.08
C SER A 30 -0.21 -19.82 1.89
N HIS A 31 -0.17 -20.63 2.95
CA HIS A 31 -0.89 -21.90 3.03
C HIS A 31 -2.39 -21.71 3.31
N GLU A 32 -2.78 -20.50 3.75
CA GLU A 32 -4.14 -20.11 4.06
C GLU A 32 -4.61 -19.04 3.05
N GLU A 33 -5.90 -19.05 2.72
CA GLU A 33 -6.48 -18.07 1.81
C GLU A 33 -6.91 -16.81 2.57
N ASP A 34 -5.96 -15.91 2.80
CA ASP A 34 -6.13 -14.63 3.52
C ASP A 34 -6.38 -13.44 2.59
N LYS A 35 -6.41 -13.68 1.27
CA LYS A 35 -6.60 -12.67 0.22
C LYS A 35 -5.48 -11.63 0.17
N TYR A 36 -4.31 -11.92 0.75
CA TYR A 36 -3.13 -11.05 0.72
C TYR A 36 -2.68 -10.67 -0.71
N ARG A 37 -3.15 -11.38 -1.75
CA ARG A 37 -3.00 -10.95 -3.15
C ARG A 37 -3.45 -9.51 -3.44
N PHE A 38 -4.32 -8.92 -2.63
CA PHE A 38 -4.76 -7.53 -2.77
C PHE A 38 -3.95 -6.52 -1.92
N HIS A 39 -2.82 -6.90 -1.31
CA HIS A 39 -2.04 -6.02 -0.44
C HIS A 39 -1.50 -4.75 -1.11
N ASP A 40 -1.40 -4.72 -2.44
CA ASP A 40 -1.10 -3.50 -3.20
C ASP A 40 -2.07 -2.34 -2.91
N ALA A 41 -3.27 -2.63 -2.37
CA ALA A 41 -4.15 -1.63 -1.80
C ALA A 41 -3.45 -0.71 -0.77
N PHE A 42 -2.59 -1.28 0.09
CA PHE A 42 -1.85 -0.53 1.10
C PHE A 42 -0.76 0.34 0.49
N HIS A 43 -0.04 -0.15 -0.53
CA HIS A 43 0.93 0.64 -1.28
C HIS A 43 0.29 1.88 -1.92
N LEU A 44 -0.89 1.71 -2.52
CA LEU A 44 -1.65 2.81 -3.10
C LEU A 44 -2.15 3.80 -2.04
N ALA A 45 -2.61 3.31 -0.89
CA ALA A 45 -3.03 4.16 0.22
C ALA A 45 -1.85 4.95 0.84
N PHE A 46 -0.67 4.34 0.98
CA PHE A 46 0.53 5.03 1.44
C PHE A 46 0.96 6.10 0.44
N LEU A 47 0.91 5.81 -0.86
CA LEU A 47 1.16 6.80 -1.89
C LEU A 47 0.18 7.98 -1.81
N ALA A 48 -1.10 7.72 -1.56
CA ALA A 48 -2.14 8.74 -1.44
C ALA A 48 -1.98 9.65 -0.21
N HIS A 49 -1.79 9.05 0.97
CA HIS A 49 -1.82 9.76 2.25
C HIS A 49 -0.45 10.27 2.71
N LEU A 50 0.60 9.53 2.39
CA LEU A 50 1.96 9.77 2.90
C LEU A 50 2.88 10.35 1.82
N HIS A 51 2.44 10.37 0.56
CA HIS A 51 3.28 10.63 -0.61
C HIS A 51 4.53 9.73 -0.66
N TRP A 52 4.43 8.56 -0.03
CA TRP A 52 5.53 7.64 0.15
C TRP A 52 5.10 6.24 -0.25
N SER A 53 5.72 5.75 -1.32
CA SER A 53 5.71 4.34 -1.68
C SER A 53 6.89 4.08 -2.63
N PRO A 54 8.08 3.71 -2.12
CA PRO A 54 9.19 3.25 -2.96
C PRO A 54 8.79 2.09 -3.88
N VAL A 55 7.89 1.19 -3.45
CA VAL A 55 7.37 0.08 -4.27
C VAL A 55 6.58 0.62 -5.47
N MET A 56 5.57 1.49 -5.27
CA MET A 56 4.81 2.05 -6.38
C MET A 56 5.69 2.90 -7.31
N ARG A 57 6.63 3.69 -6.75
CA ARG A 57 7.58 4.45 -7.57
C ARG A 57 8.45 3.54 -8.44
N ARG A 58 8.85 2.38 -7.92
CA ARG A 58 9.58 1.37 -8.70
C ARG A 58 8.70 0.77 -9.80
N LEU A 59 7.51 0.28 -9.46
CA LEU A 59 6.58 -0.35 -10.41
C LEU A 59 6.20 0.60 -11.55
N MET A 60 5.95 1.87 -11.23
CA MET A 60 5.58 2.91 -12.20
C MET A 60 6.78 3.50 -12.97
N LYS A 61 8.01 3.01 -12.72
CA LYS A 61 9.24 3.55 -13.32
C LYS A 61 9.43 5.05 -13.02
N LYS A 62 9.05 5.48 -11.81
CA LYS A 62 9.10 6.87 -11.31
C LYS A 62 10.10 7.10 -10.17
N LYS A 63 11.09 6.21 -9.99
CA LYS A 63 12.23 6.48 -9.09
C LYS A 63 12.91 7.80 -9.46
N ARG A 64 13.34 8.58 -8.47
CA ARG A 64 13.94 9.92 -8.62
C ARG A 64 15.43 9.83 -9.01
N LYS A 65 15.72 9.17 -10.14
CA LYS A 65 17.08 8.90 -10.65
C LYS A 65 17.92 10.14 -10.94
N SER A 66 17.28 11.28 -11.18
CA SER A 66 17.97 12.57 -11.38
C SER A 66 18.64 13.10 -10.11
N VAL A 67 18.25 12.61 -8.92
CA VAL A 67 18.87 12.95 -7.64
C VAL A 67 19.44 11.67 -7.04
N PRO A 68 20.72 11.34 -7.26
CA PRO A 68 21.30 10.05 -6.87
C PRO A 68 21.07 9.65 -5.40
N ALA A 69 21.15 10.63 -4.50
CA ALA A 69 20.88 10.39 -3.07
C ALA A 69 19.43 9.93 -2.80
N MET A 70 18.44 10.45 -3.54
CA MET A 70 17.04 10.03 -3.40
C MET A 70 16.81 8.65 -4.04
N ASP A 71 17.38 8.42 -5.22
CA ASP A 71 17.27 7.13 -5.92
C ASP A 71 17.80 5.95 -5.10
N VAL A 72 18.88 6.19 -4.34
CA VAL A 72 19.54 5.19 -3.50
C VAL A 72 18.87 5.06 -2.13
N ASN A 73 18.58 6.17 -1.45
CA ASN A 73 18.18 6.12 -0.04
C ASN A 73 16.65 6.05 0.16
N GLU A 74 15.87 6.73 -0.68
CA GLU A 74 14.41 6.85 -0.53
C GLU A 74 13.63 5.96 -1.49
N ASP A 75 14.19 5.71 -2.67
CA ASP A 75 13.59 4.86 -3.71
C ASP A 75 14.34 3.52 -3.87
N GLY A 76 15.38 3.29 -3.06
CA GLY A 76 16.23 2.11 -3.14
C GLY A 76 15.63 0.86 -2.51
N ALA A 77 16.35 -0.26 -2.64
CA ALA A 77 15.89 -1.57 -2.19
C ALA A 77 15.52 -1.60 -0.69
N ARG A 78 16.31 -0.94 0.16
CA ARG A 78 16.03 -0.89 1.60
C ARG A 78 14.69 -0.22 1.91
N ALA A 79 14.37 0.87 1.24
CA ALA A 79 13.10 1.59 1.43
C ALA A 79 11.92 0.72 0.99
N ALA A 80 12.02 0.08 -0.18
CA ALA A 80 11.01 -0.86 -0.67
C ALA A 80 10.80 -2.05 0.27
N ILE A 81 11.87 -2.71 0.72
CA ILE A 81 11.78 -3.85 1.64
C ILE A 81 11.12 -3.45 2.97
N VAL A 82 11.43 -2.26 3.49
CA VAL A 82 10.80 -1.77 4.73
C VAL A 82 9.32 -1.47 4.50
N GLU A 83 8.94 -0.92 3.36
CA GLU A 83 7.53 -0.71 3.00
C GLU A 83 6.73 -2.03 3.00
N GLU A 84 7.25 -3.06 2.32
CA GLU A 84 6.66 -4.41 2.30
C GLU A 84 6.50 -4.98 3.71
N ALA A 85 7.55 -4.87 4.55
CA ALA A 85 7.51 -5.35 5.92
C ALA A 85 6.49 -4.59 6.79
N VAL A 86 6.33 -3.28 6.57
CA VAL A 86 5.33 -2.45 7.25
C VAL A 86 3.92 -2.91 6.87
N ILE A 87 3.66 -3.20 5.58
CA ILE A 87 2.36 -3.69 5.12
C ILE A 87 2.06 -5.06 5.71
N ALA A 88 3.02 -5.98 5.72
CA ALA A 88 2.84 -7.30 6.33
C ALA A 88 2.44 -7.19 7.82
N ILE A 89 3.11 -6.32 8.59
CA ILE A 89 2.78 -6.09 10.00
C ILE A 89 1.38 -5.47 10.14
N ILE A 90 1.04 -4.46 9.33
CA ILE A 90 -0.28 -3.84 9.36
C ILE A 90 -1.36 -4.86 9.04
N PHE A 91 -1.15 -5.68 8.00
CA PHE A 91 -2.09 -6.70 7.58
C PHE A 91 -2.37 -7.70 8.69
N THR A 92 -1.34 -8.27 9.33
CA THR A 92 -1.52 -9.21 10.44
C THR A 92 -2.35 -8.62 11.58
N HIS A 93 -2.14 -7.33 11.91
CA HIS A 93 -2.92 -6.65 12.94
C HIS A 93 -4.35 -6.34 12.47
N ALA A 94 -4.51 -5.93 11.21
CA ALA A 94 -5.80 -5.61 10.62
C ALA A 94 -6.68 -6.85 10.52
N GLU A 95 -6.15 -7.97 10.04
CA GLU A 95 -6.84 -9.24 9.93
C GLU A 95 -7.38 -9.70 11.29
N SER A 96 -6.53 -9.69 12.33
CA SER A 96 -6.92 -10.04 13.70
C SER A 96 -8.00 -9.11 14.29
N ALA A 97 -8.11 -7.87 13.79
CA ALA A 97 -9.02 -6.84 14.28
C ALA A 97 -10.25 -6.63 13.37
N GLY A 98 -10.43 -7.43 12.32
CA GLY A 98 -11.52 -7.24 11.36
C GLY A 98 -11.38 -5.98 10.49
N PHE A 99 -10.15 -5.62 10.13
CA PHE A 99 -9.79 -4.52 9.21
C PHE A 99 -10.22 -3.12 9.64
N PHE A 100 -10.20 -2.83 10.94
CA PHE A 100 -10.35 -1.50 11.56
C PHE A 100 -11.54 -0.66 11.03
N PRO A 101 -12.69 -0.62 11.73
CA PRO A 101 -13.88 0.09 11.24
C PRO A 101 -13.73 1.62 11.13
N THR A 102 -12.76 2.22 11.83
CA THR A 102 -12.42 3.65 11.72
C THR A 102 -10.92 3.90 11.87
N SER A 103 -10.43 5.07 11.45
CA SER A 103 -9.04 5.50 11.66
C SER A 103 -8.63 5.54 13.14
N GLU A 104 -9.56 5.87 14.04
CA GLU A 104 -9.32 5.97 15.48
C GLU A 104 -9.18 4.59 16.14
N SER A 105 -9.81 3.56 15.55
CA SER A 105 -9.70 2.18 16.03
C SER A 105 -8.30 1.58 15.83
N ILE A 106 -7.45 2.22 15.02
CA ILE A 106 -6.08 1.78 14.78
C ILE A 106 -5.22 2.07 16.02
N PRO A 107 -4.63 1.02 16.64
CA PRO A 107 -3.87 1.14 17.87
C PRO A 107 -2.64 2.07 17.74
N LEU A 108 -2.42 2.92 18.75
CA LEU A 108 -1.27 3.83 18.75
C LEU A 108 0.08 3.11 18.78
N ASN A 109 0.15 1.92 19.40
CA ASN A 109 1.37 1.11 19.41
C ASN A 109 1.71 0.58 18.00
N LEU A 110 0.72 0.19 17.19
CA LEU A 110 0.94 -0.18 15.79
C LEU A 110 1.48 1.02 14.99
N VAL A 111 0.86 2.19 15.14
CA VAL A 111 1.31 3.42 14.47
C VAL A 111 2.74 3.80 14.89
N SER A 112 3.05 3.68 16.18
CA SER A 112 4.38 3.98 16.72
C SER A 112 5.44 3.00 16.20
N LEU A 113 5.08 1.72 16.05
CA LEU A 113 5.94 0.70 15.48
C LEU A 113 6.29 1.00 14.02
N VAL A 114 5.29 1.28 13.17
CA VAL A 114 5.54 1.57 11.74
C VAL A 114 6.32 2.88 11.55
N GLN A 115 6.06 3.90 12.37
CA GLN A 115 6.85 5.14 12.37
C GLN A 115 8.31 4.89 12.76
N LYS A 116 8.55 4.01 13.75
CA LYS A 116 9.91 3.62 14.14
C LYS A 116 10.63 2.87 13.01
N MET A 117 9.97 1.92 12.37
CA MET A 117 10.52 1.16 11.24
C MET A 117 10.91 2.05 10.07
N THR A 118 10.11 3.09 9.82
CA THR A 118 10.30 4.01 8.69
C THR A 118 11.08 5.28 9.03
N SER A 119 11.60 5.40 10.25
CA SER A 119 12.26 6.61 10.79
C SER A 119 13.51 7.09 10.03
N LYS A 120 14.04 6.27 9.11
CA LYS A 120 15.22 6.59 8.29
C LYS A 120 14.89 7.07 6.87
N PHE A 121 13.61 7.21 6.54
CA PHE A 121 13.13 7.64 5.23
C PHE A 121 12.33 8.95 5.33
N GLU A 122 12.02 9.55 4.19
CA GLU A 122 11.29 10.82 4.10
C GLU A 122 9.92 10.78 4.79
N VAL A 123 9.28 9.60 4.83
CA VAL A 123 7.99 9.36 5.49
C VAL A 123 8.02 9.53 7.01
N SER A 124 9.21 9.64 7.62
CA SER A 124 9.38 10.00 9.03
C SER A 124 8.78 11.37 9.39
N LYS A 125 8.52 12.23 8.39
CA LYS A 125 7.86 13.52 8.56
C LYS A 125 6.33 13.40 8.69
N CYS A 126 5.75 12.24 8.37
CA CYS A 126 4.31 12.04 8.42
C CYS A 126 3.80 11.87 9.86
N SER A 127 2.69 12.53 10.17
CA SER A 127 2.05 12.47 11.48
C SER A 127 1.42 11.10 11.72
N SER A 128 1.16 10.77 12.99
CA SER A 128 0.43 9.55 13.35
C SER A 128 -1.00 9.56 12.79
N ALA A 129 -1.60 10.74 12.60
CA ALA A 129 -2.90 10.87 11.94
C ALA A 129 -2.83 10.50 10.46
N ALA A 130 -1.80 10.94 9.73
CA ALA A 130 -1.60 10.56 8.33
C ALA A 130 -1.40 9.04 8.20
N TRP A 131 -0.63 8.43 9.09
CA TRP A 131 -0.46 6.97 9.14
C TRP A 131 -1.78 6.23 9.41
N ARG A 132 -2.60 6.72 10.35
CA ARG A 132 -3.93 6.14 10.61
C ARG A 132 -4.83 6.21 9.38
N ASN A 133 -4.88 7.36 8.70
CA ASN A 133 -5.67 7.50 7.49
C ASN A 133 -5.18 6.55 6.39
N ALA A 134 -3.86 6.43 6.20
CA ALA A 134 -3.26 5.54 5.22
C ALA A 134 -3.59 4.06 5.49
N ILE A 135 -3.48 3.63 6.74
CA ILE A 135 -3.82 2.26 7.16
C ILE A 135 -5.32 2.00 7.00
N PHE A 136 -6.17 2.94 7.46
CA PHE A 136 -7.61 2.82 7.39
C PHE A 136 -8.10 2.69 5.94
N ASP A 137 -7.65 3.59 5.08
CA ASP A 137 -8.03 3.53 3.66
C ASP A 137 -7.42 2.32 2.95
N GLY A 138 -6.21 1.90 3.31
CA GLY A 138 -5.64 0.64 2.83
C GLY A 138 -6.53 -0.56 3.16
N CYS A 139 -7.02 -0.65 4.40
CA CYS A 139 -7.97 -1.68 4.83
C CYS A 139 -9.30 -1.60 4.05
N ARG A 140 -9.85 -0.40 3.90
CA ARG A 140 -11.11 -0.16 3.18
C ARG A 140 -11.01 -0.56 1.70
N VAL A 141 -9.93 -0.16 1.04
CA VAL A 141 -9.66 -0.51 -0.37
C VAL A 141 -9.45 -2.01 -0.51
N PHE A 142 -8.64 -2.61 0.36
CA PHE A 142 -8.40 -4.05 0.39
C PHE A 142 -9.72 -4.85 0.48
N LYS A 143 -10.57 -4.54 1.48
CA LYS A 143 -11.85 -5.24 1.67
C LYS A 143 -12.82 -5.03 0.51
N ALA A 144 -12.80 -3.86 -0.12
CA ALA A 144 -13.63 -3.60 -1.29
C ALA A 144 -13.16 -4.42 -2.51
N LEU A 145 -11.85 -4.48 -2.76
CA LEU A 145 -11.27 -5.31 -3.83
C LEU A 145 -11.55 -6.80 -3.61
N GLU A 146 -11.43 -7.26 -2.37
CA GLU A 146 -11.78 -8.64 -2.00
C GLU A 146 -13.24 -8.96 -2.29
N ALA A 147 -14.17 -8.10 -1.85
CA ALA A 147 -15.61 -8.30 -2.04
C ALA A 147 -16.03 -8.29 -3.52
N ASN A 148 -15.32 -7.51 -4.34
CA ASN A 148 -15.63 -7.32 -5.75
C ASN A 148 -14.78 -8.19 -6.69
N PHE A 149 -13.89 -9.04 -6.15
CA PHE A 149 -12.94 -9.85 -6.94
C PHE A 149 -12.07 -9.00 -7.88
N GLY A 150 -11.64 -7.83 -7.40
CA GLY A 150 -10.98 -6.79 -8.18
C GLY A 150 -11.72 -5.46 -8.10
N GLY A 151 -11.44 -4.55 -9.03
CA GLY A 151 -12.08 -3.23 -9.06
C GLY A 151 -11.13 -2.14 -9.51
N THR A 152 -11.59 -0.89 -9.43
CA THR A 152 -10.78 0.26 -9.84
C THR A 152 -10.44 1.12 -8.64
N VAL A 153 -9.15 1.38 -8.41
CA VAL A 153 -8.66 2.23 -7.33
C VAL A 153 -8.22 3.57 -7.90
N GLU A 154 -8.91 4.64 -7.52
CA GLU A 154 -8.55 6.01 -7.88
C GLU A 154 -7.81 6.69 -6.72
N ILE A 155 -6.66 7.29 -7.03
CA ILE A 155 -5.78 7.99 -6.09
C ILE A 155 -5.66 9.45 -6.53
N ASN A 156 -5.93 10.37 -5.62
CA ASN A 156 -5.73 11.79 -5.81
C ASN A 156 -4.70 12.32 -4.81
N LEU A 157 -3.52 12.65 -5.32
CA LEU A 157 -2.39 13.18 -4.54
C LEU A 157 -2.55 14.67 -4.18
N GLN A 158 -3.53 15.38 -4.72
CA GLN A 158 -3.79 16.77 -4.31
C GLN A 158 -4.71 16.82 -3.10
N THR A 159 -5.65 15.89 -3.02
CA THR A 159 -6.62 15.77 -1.91
C THR A 159 -6.26 14.69 -0.91
N ASN A 160 -5.19 13.93 -1.15
CA ASN A 160 -4.74 12.80 -0.33
C ASN A 160 -5.85 11.77 -0.11
N THR A 161 -6.53 11.39 -1.19
CA THR A 161 -7.64 10.44 -1.15
C THR A 161 -7.35 9.22 -2.00
N VAL A 162 -7.89 8.07 -1.55
CA VAL A 162 -7.98 6.84 -2.33
C VAL A 162 -9.40 6.31 -2.25
N VAL A 163 -9.98 5.94 -3.39
CA VAL A 163 -11.37 5.44 -3.47
C VAL A 163 -11.43 4.22 -4.38
N VAL A 164 -12.36 3.32 -4.09
CA VAL A 164 -12.66 2.17 -4.95
C VAL A 164 -13.94 2.46 -5.72
N GLY A 165 -13.90 2.24 -7.03
CA GLY A 165 -15.04 2.27 -7.94
C GLY A 165 -15.29 0.93 -8.59
#